data_AF-A0A954JU85-F1
#
_entry.id   AF-A0A954JU85-F1
#
_cell.length_a   1.000
_cell.length_b   1.000
_cell.length_c   1.000
_cell.angle_alpha   90.00
_cell.angle_beta   90.00
_cell.angle_gamma   90.00
#
_symmetry.space_group_name_H-M   'P 1'
#
loop_
_entity.id
_entity.type
_entity.pdbx_description
1 polymer ?
#
loop_
_entity_poly.entity_id
_entity_poly.type
_entity_poly.pdbx_seq_one_letter_code
_entity_poly.pdbx_strand_id
1 'polypeptide(L)'
;MTTTPPNARTRISSEQRHQLLEAVKMLLGLHRHPSDIKRAISKEYQISPRSVERYITRARREMVENLTIPFEQLLAQSYQYYLYKLQYGNLSEREQIRCRERMDKLLGLGGTSQSRVKRWTHNLTPEKIQNMSDEELDATRNVILKDYYRSRGESYPRHTGDNT
;
A
#
# COMPACT_ATOMS: atom_id res chain seq x y z
N MET A 1 -38.44 -18.35 11.68
CA MET A 1 -37.38 -19.25 11.18
C MET A 1 -36.86 -18.67 9.86
N THR A 2 -35.93 -17.72 9.92
CA THR A 2 -35.29 -17.15 8.71
C THR A 2 -33.99 -17.89 8.45
N THR A 3 -34.05 -18.90 7.58
CA THR A 3 -32.89 -19.64 7.10
C THR A 3 -32.18 -18.82 6.02
N THR A 4 -31.24 -17.98 6.45
CA THR A 4 -30.26 -17.36 5.53
C THR A 4 -29.41 -18.48 4.92
N PRO A 5 -29.37 -18.64 3.58
CA PRO A 5 -28.57 -19.70 2.99
C PRO A 5 -27.08 -19.44 3.27
N PRO A 6 -26.29 -20.49 3.53
CA PRO A 6 -24.86 -20.35 3.76
C PRO A 6 -24.21 -19.78 2.50
N ASN A 7 -23.54 -18.64 2.66
CA ASN A 7 -22.78 -17.97 1.61
C ASN A 7 -21.65 -18.91 1.16
N ALA A 8 -21.95 -19.73 0.14
CA ALA A 8 -21.01 -20.66 -0.45
C ALA A 8 -19.85 -19.84 -1.01
N ARG A 9 -18.72 -19.82 -0.29
CA ARG A 9 -17.47 -19.22 -0.77
C ARG A 9 -17.14 -19.90 -2.10
N THR A 10 -17.43 -19.23 -3.22
CA THR A 10 -17.04 -19.65 -4.56
C THR A 10 -15.53 -19.84 -4.56
N ARG A 11 -15.10 -21.09 -4.44
CA ARG A 11 -13.68 -21.46 -4.50
C ARG A 11 -13.26 -21.38 -5.95
N ILE A 12 -12.67 -20.24 -6.29
CA ILE A 12 -12.02 -20.01 -7.59
C ILE A 12 -10.88 -21.01 -7.75
N SER A 13 -10.85 -21.72 -8.88
CA SER A 13 -9.81 -22.70 -9.22
C SER A 13 -8.44 -22.03 -9.36
N SER A 14 -7.36 -22.80 -9.30
CA SER A 14 -6.00 -22.25 -9.47
C SER A 14 -5.85 -21.55 -10.83
N GLU A 15 -6.39 -22.16 -11.87
CA GLU A 15 -6.33 -21.65 -13.25
C GLU A 15 -7.13 -20.35 -13.41
N GLN A 16 -8.34 -20.28 -12.84
CA GLN A 16 -9.12 -19.04 -12.84
C GLN A 16 -8.43 -17.91 -12.07
N ARG A 17 -7.69 -18.21 -11.00
CA ARG A 17 -6.90 -17.18 -10.28
C ARG A 17 -5.76 -16.65 -11.15
N HIS A 18 -5.13 -17.50 -11.94
CA HIS A 18 -4.08 -17.09 -12.87
C HIS A 18 -4.66 -16.19 -13.97
N GLN A 19 -5.74 -16.62 -14.63
CA GLN A 19 -6.45 -15.83 -15.64
C GLN A 19 -6.89 -14.46 -15.10
N LEU A 20 -7.45 -14.44 -13.90
CA LEU A 20 -7.87 -13.19 -13.24
C LEU A 20 -6.68 -12.26 -12.99
N LEU A 21 -5.55 -12.80 -12.53
CA LEU A 21 -4.34 -12.00 -12.30
C LEU A 21 -3.81 -11.39 -13.61
N GLU A 22 -3.78 -12.16 -14.69
CA GLU A 22 -3.39 -11.67 -16.02
C GLU A 22 -4.36 -10.62 -16.56
N ALA A 23 -5.67 -10.80 -16.39
CA ALA A 23 -6.67 -9.80 -16.76
C ALA A 23 -6.47 -8.49 -15.98
N VAL A 24 -6.16 -8.58 -14.68
CA VAL A 24 -5.86 -7.39 -13.86
C VAL A 24 -4.56 -6.70 -14.33
N LYS A 25 -3.50 -7.45 -14.65
CA LYS A 25 -2.26 -6.88 -15.21
C LYS A 25 -2.53 -6.15 -16.52
N MET A 26 -3.32 -6.76 -17.42
CA MET A 26 -3.70 -6.15 -18.70
C MET A 26 -4.44 -4.82 -18.48
N LEU A 27 -5.46 -4.80 -17.61
CA LEU A 27 -6.22 -3.58 -17.33
C LEU A 27 -5.35 -2.49 -16.68
N LEU A 28 -4.39 -2.85 -15.84
CA LEU A 28 -3.40 -1.93 -15.30
C LEU A 28 -2.47 -1.39 -16.39
N GLY A 29 -2.02 -2.23 -17.33
CA GLY A 29 -1.23 -1.84 -18.49
C GLY A 29 -1.97 -0.88 -19.43
N LEU A 30 -3.30 -1.01 -19.53
CA LEU A 30 -4.17 -0.06 -20.23
C LEU A 30 -4.50 1.21 -19.42
N HIS A 31 -3.79 1.44 -18.30
CA HIS A 31 -3.97 2.60 -17.43
C HIS A 31 -5.41 2.78 -16.89
N ARG A 32 -6.18 1.70 -16.74
CA ARG A 32 -7.52 1.77 -16.15
C ARG A 32 -7.45 2.10 -14.66
N HIS A 33 -8.40 2.91 -14.20
CA HIS A 33 -8.45 3.30 -12.79
C HIS A 33 -8.82 2.09 -11.91
N PRO A 34 -8.25 1.92 -10.70
CA PRO A 34 -8.53 0.77 -9.84
C PRO A 34 -10.02 0.56 -9.50
N SER A 35 -10.82 1.63 -9.44
CA SER A 35 -12.28 1.49 -9.25
C SER A 35 -12.94 0.75 -10.41
N ASP A 36 -12.49 1.03 -11.63
CA ASP A 36 -13.07 0.49 -12.85
C ASP A 36 -12.65 -0.97 -13.01
N ILE A 37 -11.38 -1.27 -12.67
CA ILE A 37 -10.87 -2.64 -12.59
C ILE A 37 -11.68 -3.45 -11.57
N LYS A 38 -11.89 -2.91 -10.36
CA LYS A 38 -12.72 -3.56 -9.33
C LYS A 38 -14.13 -3.82 -9.86
N ARG A 39 -14.76 -2.84 -10.53
CA ARG A 39 -16.11 -2.98 -11.09
C ARG A 39 -16.18 -4.06 -12.18
N ALA A 40 -15.23 -4.07 -13.12
CA ALA A 40 -15.20 -5.02 -14.23
C ALA A 40 -14.94 -6.45 -13.75
N ILE A 41 -13.86 -6.66 -12.99
CA ILE A 41 -13.45 -7.99 -12.53
C ILE A 41 -14.46 -8.58 -11.53
N SER A 42 -15.03 -7.77 -10.63
CA SER A 42 -16.08 -8.24 -9.73
C SER A 42 -17.30 -8.76 -10.47
N LYS A 43 -17.68 -8.12 -11.59
CA LYS A 43 -18.82 -8.54 -12.40
C LYS A 43 -18.51 -9.83 -13.17
N GLU A 44 -17.34 -9.91 -13.77
CA GLU A 44 -16.94 -11.03 -14.63
C GLU A 44 -16.66 -12.31 -13.84
N TYR A 45 -15.89 -12.20 -12.75
CA TYR A 45 -15.48 -13.35 -11.94
C TYR A 45 -16.37 -13.59 -10.72
N GLN A 46 -17.43 -12.79 -10.54
CA GLN A 46 -18.39 -12.88 -9.43
C GLN A 46 -17.71 -12.86 -8.05
N ILE A 47 -16.73 -11.97 -7.87
CA ILE A 47 -16.00 -11.81 -6.61
C ILE A 47 -16.18 -10.44 -5.99
N SER A 48 -16.02 -10.35 -4.67
CA SER A 48 -16.10 -9.07 -3.97
C SER A 48 -15.02 -8.09 -4.47
N PRO A 49 -15.31 -6.78 -4.57
CA PRO A 49 -14.31 -5.76 -4.92
C PRO A 49 -13.08 -5.75 -4.00
N ARG A 50 -13.27 -6.15 -2.73
CA ARG A 50 -12.21 -6.28 -1.74
C ARG A 50 -11.27 -7.45 -2.03
N SER A 51 -11.79 -8.52 -2.64
CA SER A 51 -10.97 -9.62 -3.17
C SER A 51 -10.15 -9.15 -4.37
N VAL A 52 -10.75 -8.40 -5.30
CA VAL A 52 -10.05 -7.85 -6.48
C VAL A 52 -8.86 -6.98 -6.07
N GLU A 53 -8.99 -6.20 -5.00
CA GLU A 53 -7.90 -5.37 -4.47
C GLU A 53 -6.62 -6.16 -4.17
N ARG A 54 -6.73 -7.39 -3.66
CA ARG A 54 -5.57 -8.25 -3.43
C ARG A 54 -4.87 -8.61 -4.74
N TYR A 55 -5.63 -8.89 -5.80
CA TYR A 55 -5.08 -9.17 -7.11
C TYR A 55 -4.47 -7.94 -7.78
N ILE A 56 -5.05 -6.75 -7.58
CA ILE A 56 -4.43 -5.49 -8.04
C ILE A 56 -3.09 -5.27 -7.37
N THR A 57 -3.00 -5.44 -6.05
CA THR A 57 -1.74 -5.30 -5.32
C THR A 57 -0.71 -6.33 -5.77
N ARG A 58 -1.12 -7.58 -5.92
CA ARG A 58 -0.25 -8.66 -6.41
C ARG A 58 0.22 -8.40 -7.85
N ALA A 59 -0.67 -8.03 -8.76
CA ALA A 59 -0.35 -7.70 -10.14
C ALA A 59 0.67 -6.57 -10.22
N ARG A 60 0.49 -5.50 -9.44
CA ARG A 60 1.47 -4.40 -9.38
C ARG A 60 2.84 -4.88 -8.92
N ARG A 61 2.88 -5.73 -7.89
CA ARG A 61 4.13 -6.29 -7.40
C ARG A 61 4.85 -7.11 -8.48
N GLU A 62 4.14 -8.03 -9.13
CA GLU A 62 4.71 -8.85 -10.20
C GLU A 62 5.12 -8.00 -11.42
N MET A 63 4.35 -6.97 -11.77
CA MET A 63 4.72 -6.03 -12.83
C MET A 63 6.01 -5.30 -12.49
N VAL A 64 6.21 -4.87 -11.24
CA VAL A 64 7.44 -4.20 -10.77
C VAL A 64 8.62 -5.17 -10.74
N GLU A 65 8.43 -6.40 -10.27
CA GLU A 65 9.48 -7.43 -10.25
C GLU A 65 9.99 -7.76 -11.66
N ASN A 66 9.13 -7.66 -12.67
CA ASN A 66 9.49 -7.88 -14.08
C ASN A 66 10.07 -6.64 -14.78
N LEU A 67 10.18 -5.49 -14.12
CA LEU A 67 10.80 -4.31 -14.72
C LEU A 67 12.32 -4.49 -14.76
N THR A 68 12.86 -4.49 -15.97
CA THR A 68 14.31 -4.43 -16.22
C THR A 68 14.84 -3.00 -16.25
N ILE A 69 13.95 -2.02 -16.16
CA ILE A 69 14.26 -0.60 -16.31
C ILE A 69 14.79 -0.06 -14.97
N PRO A 70 15.90 0.71 -14.96
CA PRO A 70 16.39 1.39 -13.78
C PRO A 70 15.33 2.31 -13.15
N PHE A 71 15.33 2.38 -11.81
CA PHE A 71 14.36 3.18 -11.04
C PHE A 71 14.32 4.66 -11.47
N GLU A 72 15.49 5.26 -11.73
CA GLU A 72 15.58 6.66 -12.16
C GLU A 72 14.88 6.91 -13.50
N GLN A 73 15.00 5.97 -14.44
CA GLN A 73 14.30 6.05 -15.73
C GLN A 73 12.79 5.93 -15.55
N LEU A 74 12.32 5.05 -14.67
CA LEU A 74 10.90 4.94 -14.33
C LEU A 74 10.36 6.22 -13.70
N LEU A 75 11.14 6.87 -12.84
CA LEU A 75 10.78 8.15 -12.22
C LEU A 75 10.66 9.25 -13.29
N ALA A 76 11.65 9.36 -14.17
CA ALA A 76 11.65 10.34 -15.27
C ALA A 76 10.45 10.13 -16.22
N GLN A 77 10.18 8.89 -16.63
CA GLN A 77 9.03 8.55 -17.48
C GLN A 77 7.69 8.89 -16.80
N SER A 78 7.56 8.56 -15.51
CA SER A 78 6.35 8.85 -14.75
C SER A 78 6.12 10.35 -14.63
N TYR A 79 7.17 11.13 -14.36
CA TYR A 79 7.10 12.58 -14.28
C TYR A 79 6.68 13.18 -15.63
N GLN A 80 7.31 12.75 -16.72
CA GLN A 80 7.00 13.21 -18.08
C GLN A 80 5.54 12.90 -18.46
N TYR A 81 5.01 11.75 -18.08
CA TYR A 81 3.62 11.38 -18.32
C TYR A 81 2.64 12.34 -17.64
N TYR A 82 2.83 12.66 -16.36
CA TYR A 82 1.96 13.58 -15.64
C TYR A 82 2.09 15.02 -16.15
N LEU A 83 3.29 15.46 -16.51
CA LEU A 83 3.51 16.74 -17.18
C LEU A 83 2.74 16.83 -18.50
N TYR A 84 2.88 15.82 -19.36
CA TYR A 84 2.18 15.75 -20.64
C TYR A 84 0.65 15.81 -20.42
N LYS A 85 0.14 15.05 -19.45
CA LYS A 85 -1.28 15.08 -19.08
C LYS A 85 -1.76 16.45 -18.62
N LEU A 86 -0.94 17.20 -17.90
CA LEU A 86 -1.29 18.56 -17.47
C LEU A 86 -1.24 19.58 -18.60
N GLN A 87 -0.29 19.44 -19.53
CA GLN A 87 -0.09 20.39 -20.63
C GLN A 87 -1.09 20.19 -21.77
N TYR A 88 -1.37 18.94 -22.14
CA TYR A 88 -2.13 18.60 -23.35
C TYR A 88 -3.41 17.81 -23.07
N GLY A 89 -3.62 17.36 -21.82
CA GLY A 89 -4.82 16.63 -21.46
C GLY A 89 -5.99 17.57 -21.17
N ASN A 90 -7.13 17.32 -21.83
CA ASN A 90 -8.43 17.88 -21.43
C ASN A 90 -8.90 17.22 -20.13
N LEU A 91 -8.18 17.47 -19.04
CA LEU A 91 -8.42 16.91 -17.72
C LEU A 91 -9.36 17.81 -16.91
N SER A 92 -10.23 17.18 -16.14
CA SER A 92 -10.99 17.87 -15.09
C SER A 92 -10.03 18.52 -14.08
N GLU A 93 -10.41 19.64 -13.48
CA GLU A 93 -9.67 20.28 -12.39
C GLU A 93 -9.25 19.28 -11.29
N ARG A 94 -10.14 18.35 -10.94
CA ARG A 94 -9.85 17.29 -9.94
C ARG A 94 -8.73 16.36 -10.40
N GLU A 95 -8.67 16.05 -11.69
CA GLU A 95 -7.63 15.20 -12.27
C GLU A 95 -6.31 15.95 -12.40
N GLN A 96 -6.36 17.26 -12.70
CA GLN A 96 -5.18 18.12 -12.70
C GLN A 96 -4.54 18.17 -11.31
N ILE A 97 -5.34 18.39 -10.25
CA ILE A 97 -4.87 18.37 -8.86
C ILE A 97 -4.20 17.04 -8.54
N ARG A 98 -4.84 15.91 -8.89
CA ARG A 98 -4.25 14.57 -8.68
C ARG A 98 -2.94 14.37 -9.43
N CYS A 99 -2.80 14.89 -10.65
CA CYS A 99 -1.55 14.80 -11.40
C CYS A 99 -0.43 15.56 -10.69
N ARG A 100 -0.71 16.78 -10.20
CA ARG A 100 0.24 17.59 -9.42
C ARG A 100 0.66 16.89 -8.12
N GLU A 101 -0.30 16.40 -7.34
CA GLU A 101 -0.01 15.62 -6.12
C GLU A 101 0.85 14.38 -6.39
N ARG A 102 0.68 13.76 -7.56
CA ARG A 102 1.49 12.60 -7.97
C ARG A 102 2.90 13.01 -8.36
N MET A 103 3.06 14.12 -9.07
CA MET A 103 4.38 14.68 -9.38
C MET A 103 5.12 15.08 -8.10
N ASP A 104 4.45 15.74 -7.15
CA ASP A 104 5.07 16.10 -5.87
C ASP A 104 5.54 14.85 -5.11
N LYS A 105 4.76 13.77 -5.13
CA LYS A 105 5.16 12.48 -4.53
C LYS A 105 6.34 11.84 -5.24
N LEU A 106 6.42 11.93 -6.57
CA LEU A 106 7.57 11.42 -7.33
C LEU A 106 8.86 12.17 -6.98
N LEU A 107 8.76 13.48 -6.74
CA LEU A 107 9.88 14.34 -6.37
C LEU A 107 10.19 14.35 -4.86
N GLY A 108 9.41 13.62 -4.04
CA GLY A 108 9.55 13.64 -2.58
C GLY A 108 9.09 14.94 -1.91
N LEU A 109 8.44 15.84 -2.66
CA LEU A 109 7.87 17.11 -2.17
C LEU A 109 6.49 16.92 -1.52
N GLY A 110 5.83 15.81 -1.81
CA GLY A 110 4.58 15.42 -1.18
C GLY A 110 4.81 15.31 0.31
N GLY A 111 4.38 16.34 1.05
CA GLY A 111 4.68 16.54 2.46
C GLY A 111 4.60 15.22 3.19
N THR A 112 5.64 14.92 3.97
CA THR A 112 5.62 13.77 4.86
C THR A 112 4.31 13.87 5.64
N SER A 113 3.30 13.10 5.22
CA SER A 113 2.30 12.62 6.13
C SER A 113 3.17 11.98 7.17
N GLN A 114 3.39 12.69 8.29
CA GLN A 114 4.05 12.15 9.45
C GLN A 114 3.33 10.84 9.65
N SER A 115 3.98 9.75 9.25
CA SER A 115 3.42 8.42 9.36
C SER A 115 2.97 8.35 10.80
N ARG A 116 1.72 7.95 11.07
CA ARG A 116 1.14 7.96 12.44
C ARG A 116 2.09 7.40 13.51
N VAL A 117 3.05 6.57 13.09
CA VAL A 117 4.30 6.17 13.75
C VAL A 117 5.03 7.29 14.54
N LYS A 118 5.10 8.54 14.07
CA LYS A 118 5.85 9.62 14.76
C LYS A 118 5.07 10.33 15.87
N ARG A 119 3.75 10.20 15.92
CA ARG A 119 2.92 11.01 16.84
C ARG A 119 3.15 10.66 18.31
N TRP A 120 3.51 9.42 18.61
CA TRP A 120 3.70 8.97 20.00
C TRP A 120 5.12 9.23 20.50
N THR A 121 6.14 9.12 19.64
CA THR A 121 7.54 9.48 19.97
C THR A 121 7.69 10.99 20.25
N HIS A 122 6.90 11.83 19.58
CA HIS A 122 6.85 13.27 19.86
C HIS A 122 6.25 13.62 21.25
N ASN A 123 5.55 12.68 21.90
CA ASN A 123 4.98 12.87 23.23
C ASN A 123 5.86 12.32 24.37
N LEU A 124 7.04 11.76 24.06
CA LEU A 124 8.05 11.41 25.05
C LEU A 124 8.99 12.60 25.24
N THR A 125 8.69 13.44 26.22
CA THR A 125 9.61 14.46 26.72
C THR A 125 10.53 13.84 27.79
N PRO A 126 11.73 14.41 28.04
CA PRO A 126 12.62 13.93 29.10
C PRO A 126 11.95 13.85 30.48
N GLU A 127 11.11 14.83 30.80
CA GLU A 127 10.32 14.87 32.05
C GLU A 127 9.35 13.69 32.16
N LYS A 128 8.73 13.30 31.05
CA LYS A 128 7.80 12.19 31.02
C LYS A 128 8.52 10.85 31.20
N ILE A 129 9.72 10.70 30.64
CA ILE A 129 10.55 9.51 30.80
C ILE A 129 11.00 9.37 32.26
N GLN A 130 11.37 10.47 32.91
CA GLN A 130 11.76 10.46 34.33
C GLN A 130 10.62 10.09 35.28
N ASN A 131 9.37 10.38 34.89
CA ASN A 131 8.18 10.11 35.70
C ASN A 131 7.52 8.75 35.40
N MET A 132 8.06 7.94 34.48
CA MET A 132 7.55 6.60 34.18
C MET A 132 8.05 5.58 35.20
N SER A 133 7.22 4.58 35.49
CA SER A 133 7.69 3.41 36.24
C SER A 133 8.62 2.54 35.40
N ASP A 134 9.41 1.67 36.03
CA ASP A 134 10.32 0.76 35.32
C ASP A 134 9.59 -0.14 34.31
N GLU A 135 8.36 -0.58 34.63
CA GLU A 135 7.51 -1.37 33.73
C GLU A 135 7.05 -0.55 32.51
N GLU A 136 6.72 0.73 32.70
CA GLU A 136 6.33 1.65 31.64
C GLU A 136 7.52 2.02 30.74
N LEU A 137 8.72 2.15 31.32
CA LEU A 137 9.97 2.36 30.61
C LEU A 137 10.32 1.17 29.71
N ASP A 138 10.21 -0.06 30.22
CA ASP A 138 10.47 -1.26 29.42
C ASP A 138 9.43 -1.46 28.32
N ALA A 139 8.16 -1.16 28.61
CA ALA A 139 7.11 -1.20 27.60
C ALA A 139 7.36 -0.17 26.48
N THR A 140 7.68 1.08 26.83
CA THR A 140 7.98 2.13 25.86
C THR A 140 9.23 1.81 25.04
N ARG A 141 10.32 1.35 25.69
CA ARG A 141 11.54 0.88 25.01
C ARG A 141 11.25 -0.20 23.97
N ASN A 142 10.45 -1.20 24.32
CA ASN A 142 10.06 -2.27 23.40
C ASN A 142 9.26 -1.77 22.20
N VAL A 143 8.38 -0.77 22.38
CA VAL A 143 7.64 -0.16 21.27
C VAL A 143 8.57 0.65 20.36
N ILE A 144 9.51 1.43 20.92
CA ILE A 144 10.50 2.19 20.13
C ILE A 144 11.32 1.25 19.27
N LEU A 145 11.84 0.17 19.85
CA LEU A 145 12.66 -0.78 19.12
C LEU A 145 11.86 -1.48 18.02
N LYS A 146 10.64 -1.94 18.30
CA LYS A 146 9.77 -2.54 17.26
C LYS A 146 9.53 -1.60 16.08
N ASP A 147 9.30 -0.31 16.35
CA ASP A 147 9.12 0.69 15.29
C ASP A 147 10.42 0.93 14.51
N TYR A 148 11.57 0.95 15.18
CA TYR A 148 12.88 1.05 14.53
C TYR A 148 13.12 -0.09 13.54
N TYR A 149 12.96 -1.35 13.96
CA TYR A 149 13.13 -2.51 13.08
C TYR A 149 12.09 -2.54 11.95
N ARG A 150 10.82 -2.20 12.24
CA ARG A 150 9.76 -2.08 11.21
C ARG A 150 10.11 -1.05 10.15
N SER A 151 10.70 0.09 10.53
CA SER A 151 11.10 1.15 9.58
C SER A 151 12.20 0.73 8.61
N ARG A 152 13.06 -0.21 9.04
CA ARG A 152 14.15 -0.78 8.23
C ARG A 152 13.75 -2.04 7.46
N GLY A 153 12.51 -2.52 7.64
CA GLY A 153 12.07 -3.78 7.03
C GLY A 153 12.69 -5.02 7.67
N GLU A 154 13.27 -4.89 8.86
CA GLU A 154 13.92 -5.96 9.61
C GLU A 154 12.96 -6.56 10.65
N SER A 155 13.21 -7.81 11.03
CA SER A 155 12.41 -8.48 12.07
C SER A 155 12.90 -8.08 13.45
N TYR A 156 11.97 -7.67 14.33
CA TYR A 156 12.29 -7.41 15.74
C TYR A 156 12.78 -8.70 16.42
N PRO A 157 13.97 -8.71 17.06
CA PRO A 157 14.45 -9.87 17.79
C PRO A 157 13.46 -10.21 18.92
N ARG A 158 12.97 -11.45 18.95
CA ARG A 158 12.24 -11.93 20.14
C ARG A 158 13.30 -12.23 21.19
N HIS A 159 13.25 -11.53 22.33
CA HIS A 159 13.99 -11.97 23.51
C HIS A 159 13.53 -13.40 23.84
N THR A 160 14.37 -14.37 23.54
CA THR A 160 14.34 -15.67 24.21
C THR A 160 14.82 -15.38 25.62
N GLY A 161 13.88 -15.29 26.57
CA GLY A 161 14.26 -15.32 27.97
C GLY A 161 14.96 -16.64 28.22
N ASP A 162 16.26 -16.59 28.50
CA ASP A 162 16.95 -17.70 29.11
C ASP A 162 16.28 -17.92 30.47
N ASN A 163 15.59 -19.06 30.58
CA ASN A 163 15.16 -19.60 31.86
C ASN A 163 16.42 -20.01 32.64
N THR A 164 16.76 -19.25 33.66
CA THR A 164 17.55 -19.72 34.81
C THR A 164 16.92 -19.20 36.08
#